data_AF-A0A1E4L4T1-F1
#
_entry.id   AF-A0A1E4L4T1-F1
#
_cell.length_a   1.000
_cell.length_b   1.000
_cell.length_c   1.000
_cell.angle_alpha   90.00
_cell.angle_beta   90.00
_cell.angle_gamma   90.00
#
_symmetry.space_group_name_H-M   'P 1'
#
loop_
_entity.id
_entity.type
_entity.pdbx_description
1 polymer ?
#
loop_
_entity_poly.entity_id
_entity_poly.type
_entity_poly.pdbx_seq_one_letter_code
_entity_poly.pdbx_strand_id
1 'polypeptide(L)'
;MRRKYILFYLPLLLAWHGEAHASPTCAATVGELGVMLGHPIFPLKWEETTMDDGKPLVMSIVENHGSLFMEFTKTGEGLWAESRGVICKTGTDVEARFSGEQIRLGPAASWLLRLALKNGGKFILTKFGSDQLRIATSRWSGIFSPTSK
;
A
#
# COMPACT_ATOMS: atom_id res chain seq x y z
N MET A 1 -72.70 13.35 0.60
CA MET A 1 -71.27 13.49 0.25
C MET A 1 -70.51 14.05 1.44
N ARG A 2 -69.69 13.26 2.14
CA ARG A 2 -68.57 13.75 2.97
C ARG A 2 -67.66 12.58 3.38
N ARG A 3 -66.52 12.55 2.70
CA ARG A 3 -65.21 11.89 2.91
C ARG A 3 -65.05 10.94 4.10
N LYS A 4 -64.92 9.66 3.75
CA LYS A 4 -64.03 8.66 4.36
C LYS A 4 -62.58 9.17 4.32
N TYR A 5 -61.82 9.05 5.40
CA TYR A 5 -60.38 8.73 5.31
C TYR A 5 -59.95 7.80 6.44
N ILE A 6 -59.42 6.67 5.98
CA ILE A 6 -58.96 5.51 6.70
C ILE A 6 -57.58 5.83 7.27
N LEU A 7 -57.40 5.70 8.59
CA LEU A 7 -56.08 5.44 9.17
C LEU A 7 -55.72 3.99 8.85
N PHE A 8 -54.53 3.73 8.31
CA PHE A 8 -53.62 2.68 8.81
C PHE A 8 -52.31 2.62 7.99
N TYR A 9 -51.19 2.55 8.73
CA TYR A 9 -49.85 2.01 8.42
C TYR A 9 -48.87 2.76 7.45
N LEU A 10 -47.90 3.46 8.06
CA LEU A 10 -46.47 3.48 7.67
C LEU A 10 -45.87 2.06 7.84
N PRO A 11 -44.67 1.70 7.34
CA PRO A 11 -43.73 2.36 6.41
C PRO A 11 -43.19 1.40 5.30
N LEU A 12 -42.75 1.91 4.14
CA LEU A 12 -41.83 1.14 3.28
C LEU A 12 -40.71 2.03 2.76
N LEU A 13 -39.61 2.01 3.52
CA LEU A 13 -38.25 2.20 3.04
C LEU A 13 -37.96 1.14 1.97
N LEU A 14 -37.43 1.54 0.82
CA LEU A 14 -36.68 0.78 -0.21
C LEU A 14 -36.74 1.66 -1.48
N ALA A 15 -35.72 1.87 -2.28
CA ALA A 15 -34.30 1.64 -2.21
C ALA A 15 -33.76 2.41 -3.42
N TRP A 16 -32.83 3.32 -3.19
CA TRP A 16 -31.63 3.36 -4.02
C TRP A 16 -30.57 4.02 -3.18
N HIS A 17 -29.96 3.20 -2.34
CA HIS A 17 -28.54 3.34 -2.11
C HIS A 17 -27.89 3.31 -3.49
N GLY A 18 -27.69 4.48 -4.10
CA GLY A 18 -26.51 4.66 -4.90
C GLY A 18 -25.36 4.47 -3.94
N GLU A 19 -24.91 3.23 -3.75
CA GLU A 19 -23.52 3.01 -3.38
C GLU A 19 -22.75 3.69 -4.52
N ALA A 20 -22.35 4.93 -4.26
CA ALA A 20 -21.20 5.49 -4.93
C ALA A 20 -20.05 4.58 -4.54
N HIS A 21 -19.90 3.47 -5.29
CA HIS A 21 -18.71 2.64 -5.25
C HIS A 21 -17.57 3.51 -5.79
N ALA A 22 -17.06 4.39 -4.95
CA ALA A 22 -15.69 4.85 -5.05
C ALA A 22 -14.81 3.65 -4.71
N SER A 23 -14.63 2.75 -5.67
CA SER A 23 -13.68 1.64 -5.58
C SER A 23 -12.26 2.15 -5.86
N PRO A 24 -11.23 1.54 -5.29
CA PRO A 24 -10.68 1.80 -3.96
C PRO A 24 -9.60 2.90 -4.05
N THR A 25 -9.64 3.91 -3.19
CA THR A 25 -8.51 4.85 -3.07
C THR A 25 -7.30 4.22 -2.38
N CYS A 26 -7.52 3.14 -1.63
CA CYS A 26 -6.48 2.38 -0.96
C CYS A 26 -6.78 0.88 -0.92
N ALA A 27 -5.73 0.08 -0.94
CA ALA A 27 -5.73 -1.36 -0.79
C ALA A 27 -5.10 -1.77 0.55
N ALA A 28 -5.81 -2.59 1.32
CA ALA A 28 -5.37 -3.19 2.57
C ALA A 28 -4.95 -4.66 2.40
N THR A 29 -5.23 -5.27 1.25
CA THR A 29 -4.87 -6.64 0.88
C THR A 29 -4.20 -6.70 -0.49
N VAL A 30 -3.51 -7.81 -0.80
CA VAL A 30 -2.91 -8.02 -2.12
C VAL A 30 -4.00 -8.14 -3.19
N GLY A 31 -5.14 -8.73 -2.84
CA GLY A 31 -6.30 -8.81 -3.74
C GLY A 31 -6.84 -7.44 -4.11
N GLU A 32 -7.07 -6.57 -3.12
CA GLU A 32 -7.49 -5.18 -3.34
C GLU A 32 -6.44 -4.38 -4.13
N LEU A 33 -5.15 -4.64 -3.90
CA LEU A 33 -4.07 -3.98 -4.63
C LEU A 33 -4.11 -4.34 -6.12
N GLY A 34 -4.33 -5.63 -6.44
CA GLY A 34 -4.47 -6.08 -7.83
C GLY A 34 -5.67 -5.45 -8.53
N VAL A 35 -6.82 -5.36 -7.85
CA VAL A 35 -8.03 -4.69 -8.36
C VAL A 35 -7.78 -3.20 -8.57
N MET A 36 -7.20 -2.51 -7.58
CA MET A 36 -6.91 -1.08 -7.62
C MET A 36 -6.00 -0.68 -8.78
N LEU A 37 -5.00 -1.53 -9.07
CA LEU A 37 -4.04 -1.28 -10.14
C LEU A 37 -4.53 -1.73 -11.52
N GLY A 38 -5.70 -2.37 -11.61
CA GLY A 38 -6.26 -2.87 -12.87
C GLY A 38 -5.42 -3.95 -13.55
N HIS A 39 -4.46 -4.52 -12.82
CA HIS A 39 -3.53 -5.54 -13.31
C HIS A 39 -3.53 -6.72 -12.33
N PRO A 40 -3.99 -7.91 -12.75
CA PRO A 40 -3.94 -9.11 -11.91
C PRO A 40 -2.51 -9.57 -11.56
N ILE A 41 -1.48 -8.97 -12.18
CA ILE A 41 -0.07 -9.30 -11.98
C ILE A 41 0.71 -8.03 -11.61
N PHE A 42 0.38 -7.39 -10.49
CA PHE A 42 1.33 -6.49 -9.86
C PHE A 42 2.47 -7.34 -9.26
N PRO A 43 3.75 -7.12 -9.63
CA PRO A 43 4.85 -7.81 -8.99
C PRO A 43 4.84 -7.54 -7.48
N LEU A 44 4.91 -8.60 -6.68
CA LEU A 44 4.93 -8.47 -5.22
C LEU A 44 6.35 -8.38 -4.67
N LYS A 45 7.36 -8.54 -5.52
CA LYS A 45 8.76 -8.51 -5.13
C LYS A 45 9.57 -7.70 -6.14
N TRP A 46 10.37 -6.79 -5.62
CA TRP A 46 11.14 -5.80 -6.38
C TRP A 46 12.54 -5.70 -5.79
N GLU A 47 13.56 -5.72 -6.65
CA GLU A 47 14.97 -5.60 -6.25
C GLU A 47 15.53 -4.26 -6.69
N GLU A 48 16.25 -3.60 -5.78
CA GLU A 48 16.89 -2.32 -6.02
C GLU A 48 18.02 -2.45 -7.03
N THR A 49 18.02 -1.55 -8.01
CA THR A 49 19.00 -1.49 -9.12
C THR A 49 19.98 -0.32 -8.99
N THR A 50 19.70 0.61 -8.07
CA THR A 50 20.54 1.79 -7.82
C THR A 50 21.68 1.55 -6.85
N MET A 51 21.72 0.40 -6.19
CA MET A 51 22.70 0.09 -5.16
C MET A 51 23.96 -0.52 -5.79
N ASP A 52 25.14 -0.01 -5.44
CA ASP A 52 26.45 -0.43 -5.96
C ASP A 52 27.27 -1.26 -4.96
N ASP A 53 26.81 -1.40 -3.72
CA ASP A 53 27.47 -2.17 -2.65
C ASP A 53 27.34 -3.70 -2.77
N GLY A 54 26.73 -4.18 -3.86
CA GLY A 54 26.47 -5.60 -4.11
C GLY A 54 25.41 -6.22 -3.20
N LYS A 55 24.69 -5.41 -2.43
CA LYS A 55 23.67 -5.84 -1.47
C LYS A 55 22.36 -5.09 -1.73
N PRO A 56 21.67 -5.31 -2.85
CA PRO A 56 20.46 -4.55 -3.16
C PRO A 56 19.39 -4.75 -2.08
N LEU A 57 18.56 -3.71 -1.85
CA LEU A 57 17.34 -3.88 -1.08
C LEU A 57 16.32 -4.64 -1.91
N VAL A 58 15.63 -5.58 -1.27
CA VAL A 58 14.50 -6.29 -1.85
C VAL A 58 13.24 -5.83 -1.13
N MET A 59 12.35 -5.17 -1.86
CA MET A 59 11.02 -4.80 -1.38
C MET A 59 10.04 -5.93 -1.73
N SER A 60 9.30 -6.41 -0.72
CA SER A 60 8.25 -7.42 -0.87
C SER A 60 6.93 -6.87 -0.30
N ILE A 61 5.84 -7.10 -1.02
CA ILE A 61 4.48 -6.87 -0.55
C ILE A 61 3.91 -8.22 -0.15
N VAL A 62 3.68 -8.40 1.14
CA VAL A 62 3.15 -9.64 1.69
C VAL A 62 1.84 -9.36 2.41
N GLU A 63 0.97 -10.37 2.42
CA GLU A 63 -0.26 -10.32 3.19
C GLU A 63 -0.16 -11.32 4.34
N ASN A 64 -0.40 -10.85 5.56
CA ASN A 64 -0.40 -11.68 6.75
C ASN A 64 -1.61 -11.33 7.62
N HIS A 65 -2.42 -12.34 7.98
CA HIS A 65 -3.65 -12.19 8.75
C HIS A 65 -4.59 -11.08 8.22
N GLY A 66 -4.74 -10.97 6.90
CA GLY A 66 -5.60 -9.97 6.25
C GLY A 66 -5.07 -8.54 6.33
N SER A 67 -3.80 -8.35 6.66
CA SER A 67 -3.11 -7.06 6.62
C SER A 67 -1.97 -7.10 5.61
N LEU A 68 -1.84 -6.02 4.84
CA LEU A 68 -0.71 -5.82 3.93
C LEU A 68 0.51 -5.28 4.68
N PHE A 69 1.66 -5.88 4.37
CA PHE A 69 2.97 -5.46 4.85
C PHE A 69 3.89 -5.18 3.67
N MET A 70 4.63 -4.09 3.77
CA MET A 70 5.76 -3.81 2.90
C MET A 70 7.04 -4.12 3.66
N GLU A 71 7.74 -5.15 3.22
CA GLU A 71 8.99 -5.62 3.79
C GLU A 71 10.16 -5.21 2.89
N PHE A 72 11.19 -4.65 3.49
CA PHE A 72 12.46 -4.32 2.85
C PHE A 72 13.53 -5.16 3.52
N THR A 73 14.20 -6.00 2.74
CA THR A 73 15.31 -6.85 3.19
C THR A 73 16.57 -6.47 2.44
N LYS A 74 17.65 -6.18 3.16
CA LYS A 74 18.97 -5.94 2.59
C LYS A 74 19.62 -7.28 2.30
N THR A 75 19.98 -7.51 1.03
CA THR A 75 20.56 -8.78 0.59
C THR A 75 21.82 -9.11 1.39
N GLY A 76 21.86 -10.30 2.00
CA GLY A 76 22.97 -10.75 2.85
C GLY A 76 23.01 -10.15 4.27
N GLU A 77 22.13 -9.20 4.61
CA GLU A 77 22.11 -8.53 5.92
C GLU A 77 20.78 -8.67 6.67
N GLY A 78 19.72 -9.07 5.96
CA GLY A 78 18.41 -9.37 6.55
C GLY A 78 17.49 -8.15 6.61
N LEU A 79 16.53 -8.17 7.53
CA LEU A 79 15.46 -7.18 7.59
C LEU A 79 16.03 -5.77 7.75
N TRP A 80 15.62 -4.89 6.84
CA TRP A 80 15.90 -3.46 6.88
C TRP A 80 14.71 -2.71 7.48
N ALA A 81 13.52 -2.85 6.91
CA ALA A 81 12.30 -2.26 7.45
C ALA A 81 11.08 -3.11 7.08
N GLU A 82 10.05 -3.09 7.90
CA GLU A 82 8.75 -3.67 7.62
C GLU A 82 7.70 -2.66 8.06
N SER A 83 6.73 -2.35 7.21
CA SER A 83 5.62 -1.49 7.57
C SER A 83 4.29 -2.16 7.28
N ARG A 84 3.42 -2.23 8.29
CA ARG A 84 2.00 -2.54 8.10
C ARG A 84 1.30 -1.29 7.57
N GLY A 85 0.44 -1.44 6.57
CA GLY A 85 -0.33 -0.29 6.12
C GLY A 85 -1.23 -0.57 4.95
N VAL A 86 -1.75 0.52 4.41
CA VAL A 86 -2.53 0.52 3.17
C VAL A 86 -1.72 1.17 2.06
N ILE A 87 -1.93 0.69 0.85
CA ILE A 87 -1.33 1.23 -0.36
C ILE A 87 -2.41 2.01 -1.09
N CYS A 88 -2.25 3.32 -1.19
CA CYS A 88 -3.23 4.23 -1.77
C CYS A 88 -2.83 4.70 -3.16
N LYS A 89 -3.79 4.78 -4.08
CA LYS A 89 -3.58 5.42 -5.39
C LYS A 89 -3.70 6.93 -5.25
N THR A 90 -2.69 7.66 -5.72
CA THR A 90 -2.64 9.12 -5.71
C THR A 90 -2.32 9.62 -7.12
N GLY A 91 -3.34 9.93 -7.91
CA GLY A 91 -3.18 10.28 -9.33
C GLY A 91 -2.66 9.10 -10.14
N THR A 92 -1.47 9.26 -10.75
CA THR A 92 -0.75 8.19 -11.47
C THR A 92 0.16 7.37 -10.56
N ASP A 93 0.43 7.84 -9.35
CA ASP A 93 1.33 7.23 -8.39
C ASP A 93 0.58 6.38 -7.36
N VAL A 94 1.37 5.65 -6.59
CA VAL A 94 0.93 4.87 -5.45
C VAL A 94 1.68 5.35 -4.21
N GLU A 95 1.03 5.36 -3.06
CA GLU A 95 1.62 5.80 -1.79
C GLU A 95 1.30 4.80 -0.69
N ALA A 96 2.31 4.36 0.05
CA ALA A 96 2.13 3.61 1.28
C ALA A 96 2.44 4.52 2.47
N ARG A 97 1.44 4.72 3.34
CA ARG A 97 1.57 5.53 4.56
C ARG A 97 1.61 4.62 5.78
N PHE A 98 2.47 4.95 6.74
CA PHE A 98 2.60 4.20 7.98
C PHE A 98 2.95 5.14 9.13
N SER A 99 2.39 4.89 10.31
CA SER A 99 2.78 5.54 11.57
C SER A 99 4.04 4.90 12.16
N GLY A 100 4.59 5.52 13.21
CA GLY A 100 5.73 4.96 13.95
C GLY A 100 5.43 3.60 14.60
N GLU A 101 4.17 3.37 15.00
CA GLU A 101 3.72 2.09 15.56
C GLU A 101 3.55 1.00 14.50
N GLN A 102 3.41 1.41 13.24
CA GLN A 102 3.19 0.53 12.09
C GLN A 102 4.48 0.11 11.40
N ILE A 103 5.63 0.70 11.77
CA ILE A 103 6.93 0.37 11.19
C ILE A 103 7.85 -0.34 12.20
N ARG A 104 8.40 -1.47 11.77
CA ARG A 104 9.41 -2.25 12.46
C ARG A 104 10.72 -2.16 11.69
N LEU A 105 11.74 -1.56 12.31
CA LEU A 105 13.07 -1.44 11.71
C LEU A 105 13.94 -2.61 12.12
N GLY A 106 14.41 -3.37 11.14
CA GLY A 106 15.25 -4.54 11.36
C GLY A 106 16.72 -4.18 11.66
N PRO A 107 17.57 -5.14 12.01
CA PRO A 107 18.96 -4.89 12.37
C PRO A 107 19.79 -4.22 11.27
N ALA A 108 19.47 -4.49 9.99
CA ALA A 108 20.16 -3.91 8.84
C ALA A 108 19.84 -2.42 8.61
N ALA A 109 18.85 -1.85 9.30
CA ALA A 109 18.57 -0.42 9.25
C ALA A 109 19.66 0.40 9.95
N SER A 110 20.21 1.38 9.23
CA SER A 110 21.16 2.34 9.78
C SER A 110 20.52 3.22 10.87
N TRP A 111 21.35 3.73 11.78
CA TRP A 111 20.90 4.61 12.88
C TRP A 111 20.17 5.87 12.36
N LEU A 112 20.62 6.41 11.21
CA LEU A 112 20.01 7.58 10.59
C LEU A 112 18.58 7.30 10.11
N LEU A 113 18.35 6.11 9.53
CA LEU A 113 17.01 5.68 9.13
C LEU A 113 16.09 5.52 10.33
N ARG A 114 16.60 4.94 11.43
CA ARG A 114 15.85 4.82 12.69
C ARG A 114 15.37 6.16 13.20
N LEU A 115 16.21 7.18 13.12
CA LEU A 115 15.82 8.53 13.49
C LEU A 115 14.79 9.12 12.52
N ALA A 116 14.96 8.88 11.22
CA ALA A 116 14.09 9.43 10.17
C ALA A 116 12.67 8.85 10.21
N LEU A 117 12.51 7.57 10.55
CA LEU A 117 11.23 6.85 10.52
C LEU A 117 10.61 6.60 11.91
N LYS A 118 11.21 7.14 12.98
CA LYS A 118 10.74 6.95 14.37
C LYS A 118 9.26 7.27 14.56
N ASN A 119 8.77 8.30 13.88
CA ASN A 119 7.38 8.77 13.99
C ASN A 119 6.50 8.28 12.82
N GLY A 120 6.99 7.32 12.04
CA GLY A 120 6.37 6.89 10.80
C GLY A 120 6.88 7.65 9.59
N GLY A 121 6.18 7.49 8.48
CA GLY A 121 6.57 8.07 7.21
C GLY A 121 5.61 7.71 6.08
N LYS A 122 6.03 8.09 4.89
CA LYS A 122 5.39 7.69 3.64
C LYS A 122 6.43 7.17 2.68
N PHE A 123 6.12 6.04 2.04
CA PHE A 123 6.79 5.60 0.84
C PHE A 123 5.96 6.05 -0.35
N ILE A 124 6.56 6.83 -1.25
CA ILE A 124 5.99 7.16 -2.54
C ILE A 124 6.51 6.13 -3.54
N LEU A 125 5.58 5.40 -4.15
CA LEU A 125 5.78 4.35 -5.12
C LEU A 125 5.39 4.90 -6.51
N THR A 126 6.39 5.40 -7.23
CA THR A 126 6.19 5.94 -8.59
C THR A 126 6.59 4.86 -9.59
N LYS A 127 5.65 4.44 -10.44
CA LYS A 127 5.94 3.47 -11.49
C LYS A 127 6.63 4.18 -12.66
N PHE A 128 7.83 3.74 -13.02
CA PHE A 128 8.54 4.16 -14.22
C PHE A 128 8.35 3.07 -15.30
N GLY A 129 7.44 3.30 -16.24
CA GLY A 129 7.14 2.33 -17.31
C GLY A 129 6.50 1.03 -16.80
N SER A 130 6.69 -0.08 -17.51
CA SER A 130 6.20 -1.41 -17.11
C SER A 130 7.03 -2.05 -15.99
N ASP A 131 8.33 -1.76 -15.94
CA ASP A 131 9.32 -2.64 -15.31
C ASP A 131 10.16 -1.97 -14.23
N GLN A 132 9.87 -0.72 -13.86
CA GLN A 132 10.59 -0.05 -12.78
C GLN A 132 9.64 0.61 -11.79
N LEU A 133 10.03 0.57 -10.53
CA LEU A 133 9.35 1.17 -9.41
C LEU A 133 10.34 2.02 -8.63
N ARG A 134 10.11 3.33 -8.57
CA ARG A 134 10.84 4.18 -7.63
C ARG A 134 10.13 4.15 -6.30
N ILE A 135 10.87 3.84 -5.25
CA ILE A 135 10.40 3.92 -3.87
C ILE A 135 11.17 5.05 -3.20
N ALA A 136 10.46 6.00 -2.61
CA ALA A 136 11.07 7.18 -2.00
C ALA A 136 10.45 7.54 -0.65
N THR A 137 11.29 8.03 0.26
CA THR A 137 10.95 8.75 1.49
C THR A 137 11.54 10.16 1.42
N SER A 138 11.41 10.95 2.50
CA SER A 138 12.00 12.29 2.57
C SER A 138 13.52 12.33 2.46
N ARG A 139 14.24 11.24 2.78
CA ARG A 139 15.71 11.21 2.85
C ARG A 139 16.38 10.09 2.07
N TRP A 140 15.60 9.25 1.39
CA TRP A 140 16.12 8.12 0.61
C TRP A 140 15.19 7.84 -0.56
N SER A 141 15.76 7.45 -1.70
CA SER A 141 15.01 6.84 -2.79
C SER A 141 15.85 5.78 -3.49
N GLY A 142 15.20 4.72 -3.96
CA GLY A 142 15.82 3.69 -4.81
C GLY A 142 14.95 3.40 -6.03
N ILE A 143 15.57 2.92 -7.11
CA ILE A 143 14.87 2.39 -8.28
C ILE A 143 14.90 0.87 -8.21
N PHE A 144 13.75 0.24 -8.30
CA PHE A 144 13.58 -1.19 -8.17
C PHE A 144 13.03 -1.78 -9.46
N SER A 145 13.49 -2.98 -9.82
CA SER A 145 12.94 -3.77 -10.91
C SER A 145 12.23 -5.00 -10.35
N PRO A 146 11.17 -5.50 -10.99
CA PRO A 146 10.49 -6.70 -10.51
C PRO A 146 11.47 -7.87 -10.58
N THR A 147 11.64 -8.59 -9.48
CA THR A 147 12.25 -9.92 -9.56
C THR A 147 11.21 -10.81 -10.23
N SER A 148 11.52 -11.38 -11.40
CA SER A 148 10.60 -12.23 -12.15
C SER A 148 9.90 -13.23 -11.22
N LYS A 149 8.57 -13.34 -11.33
CA LYS A 149 7.83 -14.45 -10.73
C LYS A 149 8.26 -15.77 -11.36
#